data_AF-A0A8X6UDX4-F1
#
_entry.id   AF-A0A8X6UDX4-F1
#
_cell.length_a   1.000
_cell.length_b   1.000
_cell.length_c   1.000
_cell.angle_alpha   90.00
_cell.angle_beta   90.00
_cell.angle_gamma   90.00
#
_symmetry.space_group_name_H-M   'P 1'
#
loop_
_entity.id
_entity.type
_entity.pdbx_description
1 polymer ?
#
loop_
_entity_poly.entity_id
_entity_poly.type
_entity_poly.pdbx_seq_one_letter_code
_entity_poly.pdbx_strand_id
1 'polypeptide(L)'
;MVTFVAKTFLVVKRQIWQDNQSLFGDEVSPLLSQYIKEKEDLLFKHSDPIAQFFAPSPKQRRQGEVVQKLLTMIGHNVKLYDMVLQFLRTLFLRTKNVHYCTLRSELLMALHDLEIQEITHVDPCHKFTWCLDACIREKNVDVKRSRELQGFLDSIKRGNEQVLGDLSMTLCDPYAINFLATSALKIIMYLISQEGYARENAVLVLLLRMLALGLQAWEMISTQVYKEPKLDAQLVTKFLPSLMSLMVDDQIRAINGKLPQDDRESAITTIEHFGPPPDAYQAYIQENGVASVLAMYYTLQNARQKDRHGLMRVLGTLALCENDRAFEDPFLNSLICCLVTNLIDEFSAEDFCTVVFDEFFLTGLTKESVVRHILKLFNYVYTKLPPSRLDGVMKALQPFAQHYESIQPAFQEIQKLLKNHQPVCTQKPMEVDSPLLSVPTPAPV
;
A
#
# COMPACT_ATOMS: atom_id res chain seq x y z
N MET A 1 -13.09 -22.70 -40.57
CA MET A 1 -13.45 -21.56 -41.45
C MET A 1 -13.65 -20.26 -40.65
N VAL A 2 -14.50 -20.25 -39.61
CA VAL A 2 -14.73 -19.08 -38.73
C VAL A 2 -13.44 -18.53 -38.08
N THR A 3 -12.57 -19.39 -37.55
CA THR A 3 -11.29 -18.99 -36.93
C THR A 3 -10.28 -18.42 -37.92
N PHE A 4 -10.33 -18.86 -39.18
CA PHE A 4 -9.46 -18.36 -40.24
C PHE A 4 -9.92 -16.97 -40.69
N VAL A 5 -11.22 -16.77 -40.90
CA VAL A 5 -11.80 -15.46 -41.23
C VAL A 5 -11.55 -14.44 -40.10
N ALA A 6 -11.70 -14.84 -38.83
CA ALA A 6 -11.41 -13.99 -37.68
C ALA A 6 -9.93 -13.57 -37.60
N LYS A 7 -8.99 -14.49 -37.87
CA LYS A 7 -7.55 -14.18 -37.94
C LYS A 7 -7.23 -13.21 -39.08
N THR A 8 -7.78 -13.43 -40.27
CA THR A 8 -7.56 -12.54 -41.42
C THR A 8 -8.12 -11.14 -41.17
N PHE A 9 -9.30 -11.05 -40.53
CA PHE A 9 -9.90 -9.78 -40.16
C PHE A 9 -9.08 -9.00 -39.13
N LEU A 10 -8.51 -9.69 -38.12
CA LEU A 10 -7.66 -9.05 -37.12
C LEU A 10 -6.34 -8.52 -37.72
N VAL A 11 -5.74 -9.24 -38.67
CA VAL A 11 -4.55 -8.77 -39.39
C VAL A 11 -4.85 -7.49 -40.18
N VAL A 12 -6.00 -7.43 -40.86
CA VAL A 12 -6.45 -6.21 -41.56
C VAL A 12 -6.72 -5.08 -40.57
N LYS A 13 -7.40 -5.35 -39.44
CA LYS A 13 -7.61 -4.35 -38.38
C LYS A 13 -6.29 -3.76 -37.88
N ARG A 14 -5.27 -4.59 -37.60
CA ARG A 14 -3.95 -4.12 -37.17
C ARG A 14 -3.29 -3.21 -38.20
N GLN A 15 -3.43 -3.52 -39.50
CA GLN A 15 -2.92 -2.67 -40.58
C GLN A 15 -3.64 -1.32 -40.67
N ILE A 16 -4.94 -1.28 -40.38
CA ILE A 16 -5.68 -0.01 -40.32
C ILE A 16 -5.27 0.79 -39.07
N TRP A 17 -5.19 0.13 -37.92
CA TRP A 17 -4.88 0.75 -36.63
C TRP A 17 -3.48 1.38 -36.59
N GLN A 18 -2.46 0.73 -37.17
CA GLN A 18 -1.09 1.26 -37.18
C GLN A 18 -0.97 2.61 -37.91
N ASP A 19 -1.90 2.90 -38.83
CA ASP A 19 -1.92 4.13 -39.64
C ASP A 19 -3.02 5.10 -39.16
N ASN A 20 -3.86 4.69 -38.20
CA ASN A 20 -4.97 5.47 -37.68
C ASN A 20 -5.06 5.39 -36.14
N GLN A 21 -4.28 6.24 -35.47
CA GLN A 21 -4.17 6.28 -34.02
C GLN A 21 -5.50 6.54 -33.31
N SER A 22 -6.37 7.40 -33.86
CA SER A 22 -7.68 7.70 -33.25
C SER A 22 -8.58 6.46 -33.23
N LEU A 23 -8.65 5.74 -34.36
CA LEU A 23 -9.47 4.52 -34.45
C LEU A 23 -8.98 3.44 -33.48
N PHE A 24 -7.66 3.29 -33.34
CA PHE A 24 -7.10 2.37 -32.36
C PHE A 24 -7.37 2.82 -30.92
N GLY A 25 -7.27 4.12 -30.65
CA GLY A 25 -7.61 4.72 -29.36
C GLY A 25 -9.06 4.45 -28.95
N ASP A 26 -10.00 4.55 -29.88
CA ASP A 26 -11.43 4.27 -29.64
C ASP A 26 -11.69 2.82 -29.22
N GLU A 27 -10.91 1.87 -29.74
CA GLU A 27 -11.01 0.44 -29.40
C GLU A 27 -10.29 0.10 -28.08
N VAL A 28 -9.18 0.78 -27.78
CA VAL A 28 -8.36 0.52 -26.57
C VAL A 28 -8.90 1.24 -25.33
N SER A 29 -9.41 2.46 -25.47
CA SER A 29 -9.86 3.30 -24.34
C SER A 29 -10.90 2.63 -23.42
N PRO A 30 -11.92 1.90 -23.93
CA PRO A 30 -12.84 1.16 -23.09
C PRO A 30 -12.15 0.07 -22.27
N LEU A 31 -11.15 -0.61 -22.84
CA LEU A 31 -10.38 -1.64 -22.14
C LEU A 31 -9.54 -1.02 -21.01
N LEU A 32 -8.90 0.12 -21.26
CA LEU A 32 -8.12 0.82 -20.24
C LEU A 32 -9.01 1.29 -19.09
N SER A 33 -10.22 1.76 -19.39
CA SER A 33 -11.21 2.18 -18.39
C SER A 33 -11.73 0.98 -17.58
N GLN A 34 -12.01 -0.14 -18.26
CA GLN A 34 -12.37 -1.41 -17.63
C GLN A 34 -11.28 -1.89 -16.67
N TYR A 35 -10.00 -1.85 -17.08
CA TYR A 35 -8.89 -2.28 -16.24
C TYR A 35 -8.80 -1.50 -14.93
N ILE A 36 -8.93 -0.18 -14.98
CA ILE A 36 -8.92 0.66 -13.78
C ILE A 36 -10.10 0.31 -12.88
N LYS A 37 -11.29 0.17 -13.45
CA LYS A 37 -12.49 -0.23 -12.69
C LYS A 37 -12.31 -1.59 -12.00
N GLU A 38 -11.72 -2.58 -12.68
CA GLU A 38 -11.42 -3.88 -12.08
C GLU A 38 -10.45 -3.78 -10.89
N LYS A 39 -9.45 -2.87 -10.95
CA LYS A 39 -8.54 -2.62 -9.82
C LYS A 39 -9.24 -1.90 -8.66
N GLU A 40 -10.07 -0.90 -8.95
CA GLU A 40 -10.88 -0.20 -7.93
C GLU A 40 -11.86 -1.15 -7.25
N ASP A 41 -12.54 -2.02 -8.01
CA ASP A 41 -13.46 -3.02 -7.49
C ASP A 41 -12.74 -3.98 -6.52
N LEU A 42 -11.49 -4.37 -6.82
CA LEU A 42 -10.65 -5.16 -5.90
C LEU A 42 -10.29 -4.41 -4.62
N LEU A 43 -10.01 -3.10 -4.70
CA LEU A 43 -9.63 -2.28 -3.56
C LEU A 43 -10.82 -2.02 -2.61
N PHE A 44 -12.00 -1.75 -3.17
CA PHE A 44 -13.19 -1.33 -2.42
C PHE A 44 -14.19 -2.45 -2.12
N LYS A 45 -13.93 -3.70 -2.56
CA LYS A 45 -14.84 -4.83 -2.29
C LYS A 45 -15.15 -5.00 -0.79
N HIS A 46 -16.43 -5.04 -0.43
CA HIS A 46 -16.92 -5.25 0.94
C HIS A 46 -17.20 -6.72 1.28
N SER A 47 -17.12 -7.65 0.31
CA SER A 47 -17.53 -9.04 0.52
C SER A 47 -16.44 -9.92 1.13
N ASP A 48 -15.17 -9.50 1.03
CA ASP A 48 -14.03 -10.29 1.49
C ASP A 48 -12.96 -9.36 2.11
N PRO A 49 -12.83 -9.32 3.46
CA PRO A 49 -11.84 -8.49 4.14
C PRO A 49 -10.42 -9.03 4.01
N ILE A 50 -10.27 -10.30 3.65
CA ILE A 50 -9.00 -11.03 3.60
C ILE A 50 -8.41 -10.97 2.19
N ALA A 51 -9.22 -10.58 1.18
CA ALA A 51 -8.75 -10.33 -0.17
C ALA A 51 -7.71 -9.20 -0.19
N GLN A 52 -6.44 -9.60 -0.10
CA GLN A 52 -5.30 -8.68 -0.17
C GLN A 52 -5.06 -8.28 -1.62
N PHE A 53 -5.02 -6.98 -1.89
CA PHE A 53 -4.68 -6.42 -3.21
C PHE A 53 -3.36 -6.99 -3.78
N PHE A 54 -2.38 -7.26 -2.91
CA PHE A 54 -1.08 -7.81 -3.27
C PHE A 54 -1.01 -9.36 -3.31
N ALA A 55 -2.12 -10.07 -3.10
CA ALA A 55 -2.15 -11.54 -3.13
C ALA A 55 -1.90 -12.14 -4.52
N PRO A 56 -2.46 -11.61 -5.63
CA PRO A 56 -2.26 -12.21 -6.94
C PRO A 56 -0.78 -12.23 -7.35
N SER A 57 -0.30 -13.40 -7.77
CA SER A 57 1.05 -13.54 -8.32
C SER A 57 1.20 -12.76 -9.64
N PRO A 58 2.43 -12.37 -10.04
CA PRO A 58 2.65 -11.71 -11.32
C PRO A 58 2.05 -12.46 -12.51
N LYS A 59 2.16 -13.79 -12.52
CA LYS A 59 1.56 -14.64 -13.56
C LYS A 59 0.03 -14.54 -13.59
N GLN A 60 -0.64 -14.60 -12.43
CA GLN A 60 -2.10 -14.49 -12.35
C GLN A 60 -2.59 -13.12 -12.84
N ARG A 61 -1.89 -12.04 -12.48
CA ARG A 61 -2.25 -10.68 -12.91
C ARG A 61 -2.29 -10.54 -14.43
N ARG A 62 -1.32 -11.14 -15.12
CA ARG A 62 -1.22 -11.12 -16.59
C ARG A 62 -2.31 -11.91 -17.32
N GLN A 63 -3.01 -12.80 -16.63
CA GLN A 63 -4.13 -13.57 -17.22
C GLN A 63 -5.46 -12.79 -17.22
N GLY A 64 -5.47 -11.55 -16.73
CA GLY A 64 -6.66 -10.70 -16.75
C GLY A 64 -7.19 -10.46 -18.17
N GLU A 65 -8.51 -10.39 -18.31
CA GLU A 65 -9.21 -10.30 -19.60
C GLU A 65 -8.72 -9.11 -20.44
N VAL A 66 -8.58 -7.93 -19.81
CA VAL A 66 -8.10 -6.74 -20.49
C VAL A 66 -6.68 -6.92 -21.03
N VAL A 67 -5.77 -7.48 -20.23
CA VAL A 67 -4.38 -7.72 -20.66
C VAL A 67 -4.35 -8.65 -21.88
N GLN A 68 -5.11 -9.74 -21.84
CA GLN A 68 -5.18 -10.71 -22.94
C GLN A 68 -5.81 -10.11 -24.22
N LYS A 69 -6.82 -9.24 -24.08
CA LYS A 69 -7.40 -8.50 -25.20
C LYS A 69 -6.40 -7.53 -25.82
N LEU A 70 -5.69 -6.75 -25.01
CA LEU A 70 -4.65 -5.82 -25.49
C LEU A 70 -3.52 -6.57 -26.21
N LEU A 71 -3.03 -7.68 -25.65
CA LEU A 71 -2.06 -8.56 -26.31
C LEU A 71 -2.56 -9.03 -27.68
N THR A 72 -3.82 -9.45 -27.74
CA THR A 72 -4.45 -9.87 -29.00
C THR A 72 -4.55 -8.72 -30.00
N MET A 73 -4.84 -7.51 -29.57
CA MET A 73 -4.90 -6.34 -30.47
C MET A 73 -3.50 -5.98 -31.00
N ILE A 74 -2.48 -5.95 -30.14
CA ILE A 74 -1.11 -5.59 -30.48
C ILE A 74 -0.44 -6.66 -31.37
N GLY A 75 -0.53 -7.94 -30.99
CA GLY A 75 0.21 -9.02 -31.65
C GLY A 75 1.72 -8.75 -31.66
N HIS A 76 2.34 -8.81 -32.84
CA HIS A 76 3.77 -8.54 -33.05
C HIS A 76 4.05 -7.10 -33.52
N ASN A 77 3.03 -6.22 -33.56
CA ASN A 77 3.17 -4.89 -34.15
C ASN A 77 3.74 -3.89 -33.11
N VAL A 78 5.01 -3.51 -33.29
CA VAL A 78 5.72 -2.57 -32.42
C VAL A 78 5.03 -1.20 -32.35
N LYS A 79 4.52 -0.68 -33.47
CA LYS A 79 3.83 0.63 -33.48
C LYS A 79 2.57 0.61 -32.61
N LEU A 80 1.79 -0.47 -32.66
CA LEU A 80 0.59 -0.60 -31.82
C LEU A 80 0.96 -0.69 -30.33
N TYR A 81 2.03 -1.40 -30.01
CA TYR A 81 2.56 -1.44 -28.64
C TYR A 81 2.94 -0.05 -28.15
N ASP A 82 3.71 0.70 -28.95
CA ASP A 82 4.13 2.06 -28.63
C ASP A 82 2.94 3.02 -28.45
N MET A 83 1.89 2.88 -29.29
CA MET A 83 0.65 3.63 -29.12
C MET A 83 -0.03 3.34 -27.79
N VAL A 84 -0.12 2.06 -27.38
CA VAL A 84 -0.66 1.71 -26.06
C VAL A 84 0.18 2.33 -24.95
N LEU A 85 1.51 2.23 -25.02
CA LEU A 85 2.39 2.87 -24.02
C LEU A 85 2.18 4.39 -23.95
N GLN A 86 1.98 5.05 -25.10
CA GLN A 86 1.68 6.48 -25.15
C GLN A 86 0.32 6.82 -24.50
N PHE A 87 -0.70 5.98 -24.70
CA PHE A 87 -2.00 6.14 -24.03
C PHE A 87 -1.85 5.97 -22.52
N LEU A 88 -1.11 4.94 -22.05
CA LEU A 88 -0.84 4.73 -20.62
C LEU A 88 -0.12 5.93 -20.00
N ARG A 89 0.91 6.48 -20.66
CA ARG A 89 1.60 7.70 -20.18
C ARG A 89 0.65 8.89 -20.09
N THR A 90 -0.13 9.13 -21.15
CA THR A 90 -1.11 10.24 -21.20
C THR A 90 -2.14 10.12 -20.07
N LEU A 91 -2.69 8.93 -19.87
CA LEU A 91 -3.69 8.68 -18.83
C LEU A 91 -3.08 8.76 -17.43
N PHE A 92 -1.87 8.23 -17.22
CA PHE A 92 -1.15 8.38 -15.96
C PHE A 92 -0.92 9.86 -15.61
N LEU A 93 -0.47 10.67 -16.57
CA LEU A 93 -0.29 12.10 -16.35
C LEU A 93 -1.60 12.83 -16.01
N ARG A 94 -2.67 12.52 -16.75
CA ARG A 94 -3.98 13.19 -16.60
C ARG A 94 -4.69 12.82 -15.30
N THR A 95 -4.60 11.56 -14.90
CA THR A 95 -5.42 11.01 -13.79
C THR A 95 -4.62 10.78 -12.51
N LYS A 96 -3.28 10.74 -12.60
CA LYS A 96 -2.38 10.28 -11.54
C LYS A 96 -2.64 8.82 -11.08
N ASN A 97 -3.40 8.03 -11.84
CA ASN A 97 -3.71 6.66 -11.46
C ASN A 97 -2.52 5.73 -11.75
N VAL A 98 -1.87 5.27 -10.69
CA VAL A 98 -0.68 4.40 -10.73
C VAL A 98 -0.95 3.02 -11.33
N HIS A 99 -2.22 2.58 -11.46
CA HIS A 99 -2.53 1.29 -12.09
C HIS A 99 -2.25 1.25 -13.60
N TYR A 100 -2.11 2.41 -14.26
CA TYR A 100 -1.57 2.44 -15.62
C TYR A 100 -0.09 2.03 -15.68
N CYS A 101 0.67 2.28 -14.61
CA CYS A 101 2.04 1.79 -14.46
C CYS A 101 2.08 0.28 -14.23
N THR A 102 1.12 -0.26 -13.47
CA THR A 102 0.91 -1.70 -13.33
C THR A 102 0.63 -2.34 -14.69
N LEU A 103 -0.31 -1.78 -15.46
CA LEU A 103 -0.68 -2.31 -16.78
C LEU A 103 0.49 -2.29 -17.77
N ARG A 104 1.32 -1.23 -17.76
CA ARG A 104 2.56 -1.17 -18.57
C ARG A 104 3.45 -2.39 -18.30
N SER A 105 3.71 -2.66 -17.02
CA SER A 105 4.61 -3.75 -16.59
C SER A 105 4.00 -5.13 -16.86
N GLU A 106 2.70 -5.30 -16.60
CA GLU A 106 1.96 -6.53 -16.89
C GLU A 106 1.97 -6.85 -18.39
N LEU A 107 1.74 -5.86 -19.25
CA LEU A 107 1.72 -6.03 -20.71
C LEU A 107 3.09 -6.45 -21.25
N LEU A 108 4.16 -5.77 -20.84
CA LEU A 108 5.54 -6.08 -21.25
C LEU A 108 5.94 -7.51 -20.83
N MET A 109 5.58 -7.90 -19.60
CA MET A 109 5.85 -9.25 -19.11
C MET A 109 4.96 -10.32 -19.74
N ALA A 110 3.75 -9.96 -20.16
CA ALA A 110 2.88 -10.90 -20.87
C ALA A 110 3.37 -11.12 -22.32
N LEU A 111 3.91 -10.09 -22.99
CA LEU A 111 4.59 -10.22 -24.28
C LEU A 111 5.86 -11.08 -24.17
N HIS A 112 6.61 -10.94 -23.07
CA HIS A 112 7.77 -11.80 -22.77
C HIS A 112 7.36 -13.26 -22.57
N ASP A 113 6.31 -13.52 -21.79
CA ASP A 113 5.79 -14.88 -21.56
C ASP A 113 5.32 -15.54 -22.89
N LEU A 114 4.91 -14.74 -23.87
CA LEU A 114 4.52 -15.17 -25.22
C LEU A 114 5.67 -15.23 -26.23
N GLU A 115 6.91 -14.96 -25.80
CA GLU A 115 8.11 -14.94 -26.63
C GLU A 115 8.02 -13.99 -27.84
N ILE A 116 7.31 -12.86 -27.70
CA ILE A 116 7.20 -11.84 -28.75
C ILE A 116 8.46 -10.98 -28.76
N GLN A 117 9.47 -11.48 -29.48
CA GLN A 117 10.81 -10.92 -29.52
C GLN A 117 10.88 -9.58 -30.24
N GLU A 118 10.00 -9.32 -31.22
CA GLU A 118 9.99 -8.08 -32.00
C GLU A 118 9.75 -6.85 -31.12
N ILE A 119 8.96 -7.01 -30.05
CA ILE A 119 8.67 -5.95 -29.08
C ILE A 119 9.65 -5.99 -27.91
N THR A 120 9.89 -7.17 -27.32
CA THR A 120 10.71 -7.27 -26.10
C THR A 120 12.19 -6.92 -26.32
N HIS A 121 12.74 -7.11 -27.53
CA HIS A 121 14.12 -6.72 -27.82
C HIS A 121 14.31 -5.22 -28.02
N VAL A 122 13.25 -4.50 -28.41
CA VAL A 122 13.30 -3.06 -28.66
C VAL A 122 12.85 -2.23 -27.46
N ASP A 123 12.04 -2.78 -26.56
CA ASP A 123 11.64 -2.10 -25.33
C ASP A 123 12.86 -1.94 -24.39
N PRO A 124 13.29 -0.69 -24.08
CA PRO A 124 14.49 -0.43 -23.30
C PRO A 124 14.35 -0.83 -21.83
N CYS A 125 13.13 -1.03 -21.33
CA CYS A 125 12.84 -1.41 -19.96
C CYS A 125 12.73 -2.92 -19.77
N HIS A 126 12.66 -3.73 -20.85
CA HIS A 126 12.39 -5.16 -20.78
C HIS A 126 13.25 -5.91 -19.76
N LYS A 127 14.57 -5.78 -19.85
CA LYS A 127 15.50 -6.51 -18.96
C LYS A 127 15.36 -6.08 -17.50
N PHE A 128 15.17 -4.78 -17.26
CA PHE A 128 14.96 -4.25 -15.92
C PHE A 128 13.65 -4.75 -15.32
N THR A 129 12.54 -4.61 -16.06
CA THR A 129 11.21 -5.07 -15.64
C THR A 129 11.20 -6.57 -15.38
N TRP A 130 11.90 -7.36 -16.20
CA TRP A 130 12.02 -8.81 -16.01
C TRP A 130 12.80 -9.18 -14.74
N CYS A 131 13.92 -8.50 -14.49
CA CYS A 131 14.70 -8.71 -13.27
C CYS A 131 13.90 -8.31 -12.02
N LEU A 132 13.17 -7.18 -12.09
CA LEU A 132 12.30 -6.72 -11.00
C LEU A 132 11.11 -7.68 -10.77
N ASP A 133 10.45 -8.17 -11.84
CA ASP A 133 9.35 -9.14 -11.76
C ASP A 133 9.81 -10.44 -11.09
N ALA A 134 11.04 -10.89 -11.36
CA ALA A 134 11.64 -12.03 -10.67
C ALA A 134 11.83 -11.77 -9.17
N CYS A 135 12.29 -10.59 -8.79
CA CYS A 135 12.43 -10.20 -7.38
C CYS A 135 11.06 -10.14 -6.67
N ILE A 136 10.04 -9.56 -7.32
CA ILE A 136 8.67 -9.48 -6.79
C ILE A 136 8.09 -10.88 -6.59
N ARG A 137 8.23 -11.76 -7.59
CA ARG A 137 7.72 -13.13 -7.54
C ARG A 137 8.34 -13.94 -6.40
N GLU A 138 9.65 -13.80 -6.21
CA GLU A 138 10.40 -14.55 -5.19
C GLU A 138 10.40 -13.85 -3.82
N LYS A 139 9.87 -12.62 -3.75
CA LYS A 139 9.83 -11.77 -2.55
C LYS A 139 11.21 -11.60 -1.90
N ASN A 140 12.25 -11.61 -2.72
CA ASN A 140 13.65 -11.52 -2.33
C ASN A 140 14.50 -10.85 -3.42
N VAL A 141 15.54 -10.14 -3.00
CA VAL A 141 16.56 -9.55 -3.85
C VAL A 141 17.92 -9.88 -3.26
N ASP A 142 18.68 -10.73 -3.96
CA ASP A 142 20.04 -11.07 -3.56
C ASP A 142 21.06 -10.06 -4.14
N VAL A 143 22.32 -10.24 -3.74
CA VAL A 143 23.42 -9.38 -4.19
C VAL A 143 23.57 -9.42 -5.72
N LYS A 144 23.34 -10.56 -6.37
CA LYS A 144 23.48 -10.68 -7.82
C LYS A 144 22.41 -9.86 -8.55
N ARG A 145 21.14 -10.05 -8.20
CA ARG A 145 20.02 -9.30 -8.78
C ARG A 145 20.10 -7.82 -8.47
N SER A 146 20.53 -7.45 -7.26
CA SER A 146 20.74 -6.04 -6.93
C SER A 146 21.78 -5.39 -7.86
N ARG A 147 22.89 -6.08 -8.17
CA ARG A 147 23.89 -5.58 -9.12
C ARG A 147 23.36 -5.51 -10.55
N GLU A 148 22.52 -6.45 -10.97
CA GLU A 148 21.87 -6.39 -12.29
C GLU A 148 20.93 -5.18 -12.40
N LEU A 149 20.05 -4.99 -11.41
CA LEU A 149 19.14 -3.83 -11.33
C LEU A 149 19.91 -2.51 -11.30
N GLN A 150 20.96 -2.42 -10.48
CA GLN A 150 21.84 -1.26 -10.43
C GLN A 150 22.54 -1.02 -11.78
N GLY A 151 23.07 -2.09 -12.39
CA GLY A 151 23.73 -2.02 -13.69
C GLY A 151 22.82 -1.47 -14.78
N PHE A 152 21.52 -1.81 -14.78
CA PHE A 152 20.56 -1.23 -15.72
C PHE A 152 20.41 0.29 -15.53
N LEU A 153 20.22 0.75 -14.29
CA LEU A 153 20.10 2.19 -13.99
C LEU A 153 21.38 2.96 -14.35
N ASP A 154 22.54 2.41 -14.01
CA ASP A 154 23.84 3.05 -14.23
C ASP A 154 24.27 2.98 -15.71
N SER A 155 23.69 2.08 -16.51
CA SER A 155 24.01 1.94 -17.95
C SER A 155 23.34 2.97 -18.86
N ILE A 156 22.44 3.81 -18.33
CA ILE A 156 21.69 4.79 -19.10
C ILE A 156 22.65 5.89 -19.59
N LYS A 157 22.86 5.91 -20.90
CA LYS A 157 23.79 6.84 -21.56
C LYS A 157 23.19 8.23 -21.66
N ARG A 158 24.08 9.24 -21.69
CA ARG A 158 23.70 10.61 -22.03
C ARG A 158 23.02 10.65 -23.39
N GLY A 159 21.89 11.34 -23.50
CA GLY A 159 21.02 11.41 -24.67
C GLY A 159 19.88 10.37 -24.70
N ASN A 160 19.91 9.34 -23.84
CA ASN A 160 18.87 8.32 -23.72
C ASN A 160 18.12 8.40 -22.38
N GLU A 161 18.16 9.55 -21.71
CA GLU A 161 17.61 9.71 -20.37
C GLU A 161 16.10 9.47 -20.33
N GLN A 162 15.38 9.65 -21.44
CA GLN A 162 13.94 9.37 -21.56
C GLN A 162 13.55 7.96 -21.05
N VAL A 163 14.46 6.99 -21.14
CA VAL A 163 14.27 5.64 -20.60
C VAL A 163 14.01 5.66 -19.08
N LEU A 164 14.59 6.62 -18.34
CA LEU A 164 14.30 6.81 -16.92
C LEU A 164 12.82 7.06 -16.65
N GLY A 165 12.11 7.75 -17.55
CA GLY A 165 10.67 7.95 -17.43
C GLY A 165 9.92 6.62 -17.40
N ASP A 166 10.26 5.71 -18.32
CA ASP A 166 9.62 4.41 -18.39
C ASP A 166 10.00 3.47 -17.24
N LEU A 167 11.27 3.49 -16.81
CA LEU A 167 11.72 2.76 -15.63
C LEU A 167 11.06 3.29 -14.36
N SER A 168 10.90 4.60 -14.24
CA SER A 168 10.20 5.23 -13.11
C SER A 168 8.73 4.82 -13.07
N MET A 169 8.04 4.70 -14.21
CA MET A 169 6.69 4.14 -14.24
C MET A 169 6.69 2.70 -13.72
N THR A 170 7.60 1.85 -14.19
CA THR A 170 7.71 0.47 -13.69
C THR A 170 7.92 0.41 -12.18
N LEU A 171 8.70 1.35 -11.61
CA LEU A 171 8.92 1.45 -10.17
C LEU A 171 7.76 2.11 -9.40
N CYS A 172 6.94 2.91 -10.08
CA CYS A 172 5.71 3.51 -9.55
C CYS A 172 4.54 2.51 -9.46
N ASP A 173 4.66 1.32 -10.08
CA ASP A 173 3.71 0.22 -9.89
C ASP A 173 3.56 -0.10 -8.39
N PRO A 174 2.33 -0.08 -7.81
CA PRO A 174 2.11 -0.44 -6.41
C PRO A 174 2.75 -1.75 -5.97
N TYR A 175 2.85 -2.75 -6.85
CA TYR A 175 3.49 -4.03 -6.53
C TYR A 175 5.02 -3.90 -6.40
N ALA A 176 5.64 -3.04 -7.21
CA ALA A 176 7.06 -2.70 -7.08
C ALA A 176 7.31 -1.92 -5.78
N ILE A 177 6.50 -0.89 -5.49
CA ILE A 177 6.59 -0.12 -4.23
C ILE A 177 6.47 -1.04 -3.01
N ASN A 178 5.47 -1.92 -2.98
CA ASN A 178 5.28 -2.91 -1.91
C ASN A 178 6.50 -3.82 -1.76
N PHE A 179 7.03 -4.34 -2.87
CA PHE A 179 8.23 -5.18 -2.83
C PHE A 179 9.47 -4.43 -2.31
N LEU A 180 9.74 -3.21 -2.81
CA LEU A 180 10.89 -2.41 -2.41
C LEU A 180 10.82 -2.04 -0.93
N ALA A 181 9.68 -1.53 -0.47
CA ALA A 181 9.50 -1.11 0.92
C ALA A 181 9.57 -2.29 1.89
N THR A 182 8.89 -3.41 1.60
CA THR A 182 8.94 -4.60 2.47
C THR A 182 10.33 -5.24 2.48
N SER A 183 11.04 -5.24 1.36
CA SER A 183 12.42 -5.76 1.30
C SER A 183 13.40 -4.85 2.05
N ALA A 184 13.24 -3.54 1.95
CA ALA A 184 14.04 -2.59 2.73
C ALA A 184 13.84 -2.80 4.24
N LEU A 185 12.60 -2.93 4.72
CA LEU A 185 12.32 -3.19 6.14
C LEU A 185 12.88 -4.53 6.62
N LYS A 186 12.84 -5.59 5.79
CA LYS A 186 13.49 -6.87 6.10
C LYS A 186 15.00 -6.72 6.27
N ILE A 187 15.66 -5.97 5.38
CA ILE A 187 17.11 -5.71 5.48
C ILE A 187 17.41 -4.87 6.72
N ILE A 188 16.63 -3.84 7.00
CA ILE A 188 16.77 -3.00 8.20
C ILE A 188 16.66 -3.88 9.46
N MET A 189 15.67 -4.76 9.52
CA MET A 189 15.50 -5.69 10.63
C MET A 189 16.71 -6.63 10.78
N TYR A 190 17.21 -7.17 9.67
CA TYR A 190 18.42 -7.99 9.68
C TYR A 190 19.65 -7.21 10.18
N LEU A 191 19.81 -5.95 9.76
CA LEU A 191 20.89 -5.09 10.22
C LEU A 191 20.82 -4.81 11.72
N ILE A 192 19.61 -4.58 12.27
CA ILE A 192 19.42 -4.44 13.72
C ILE A 192 19.93 -5.71 14.43
N SER A 193 19.53 -6.89 13.95
CA SER A 193 19.96 -8.18 14.55
C SER A 193 21.45 -8.48 14.40
N GLN A 194 22.16 -7.82 13.49
CA GLN A 194 23.59 -7.99 13.24
C GLN A 194 24.42 -6.78 13.69
N GLU A 195 23.81 -5.82 14.40
CA GLU A 195 24.44 -4.56 14.79
C GLU A 195 25.10 -3.81 13.61
N GLY A 196 24.52 -3.94 12.41
CA GLY A 196 25.03 -3.40 11.17
C GLY A 196 24.48 -2.00 10.83
N TYR A 197 25.24 -1.24 10.02
CA TYR A 197 24.85 0.10 9.61
C TYR A 197 24.11 0.12 8.26
N ALA A 198 22.98 0.83 8.20
CA ALA A 198 22.16 0.97 6.99
C ALA A 198 22.96 1.48 5.77
N ARG A 199 23.88 2.44 5.98
CA ARG A 199 24.70 3.03 4.90
C ARG A 199 25.69 2.05 4.26
N GLU A 200 26.06 0.97 4.97
CA GLU A 200 27.04 -0.02 4.50
C GLU A 200 26.37 -1.13 3.68
N ASN A 201 25.05 -1.25 3.76
CA ASN A 201 24.29 -2.21 2.99
C ASN A 201 23.93 -1.63 1.60
N ALA A 202 24.74 -1.96 0.59
CA ALA A 202 24.54 -1.48 -0.78
C ALA A 202 23.18 -1.88 -1.38
N VAL A 203 22.64 -3.05 -0.99
CA VAL A 203 21.32 -3.50 -1.46
C VAL A 203 20.23 -2.58 -0.91
N LEU A 204 20.25 -2.27 0.40
CA LEU A 204 19.32 -1.33 1.01
C LEU A 204 19.38 0.03 0.30
N VAL A 205 20.57 0.60 0.12
CA VAL A 205 20.74 1.90 -0.55
C VAL A 205 20.16 1.88 -1.97
N LEU A 206 20.36 0.79 -2.73
CA LEU A 206 19.77 0.63 -4.05
C LEU A 206 18.24 0.60 -3.99
N LEU A 207 17.64 -0.16 -3.05
CA LEU A 207 16.18 -0.22 -2.92
C LEU A 207 15.58 1.14 -2.59
N LEU A 208 16.24 1.94 -1.75
CA LEU A 208 15.81 3.30 -1.42
C LEU A 208 15.93 4.24 -2.62
N ARG A 209 17.00 4.12 -3.42
CA ARG A 209 17.20 4.87 -4.68
C ARG A 209 16.12 4.53 -5.71
N MET A 210 15.82 3.23 -5.88
CA MET A 210 14.74 2.76 -6.77
C MET A 210 13.36 3.24 -6.29
N LEU A 211 13.11 3.23 -4.98
CA LEU A 211 11.88 3.74 -4.41
C LEU A 211 11.74 5.24 -4.67
N ALA A 212 12.79 6.03 -4.46
CA ALA A 212 12.81 7.46 -4.78
C ALA A 212 12.50 7.72 -6.26
N LEU A 213 13.10 6.94 -7.17
CA LEU A 213 12.87 7.04 -8.61
C LEU A 213 11.41 6.75 -8.99
N GLY A 214 10.79 5.72 -8.41
CA GLY A 214 9.38 5.41 -8.64
C GLY A 214 8.42 6.49 -8.14
N LEU A 215 8.71 7.08 -6.97
CA LEU A 215 7.90 8.15 -6.40
C LEU A 215 7.96 9.46 -7.21
N GLN A 216 9.02 9.69 -7.99
CA GLN A 216 9.16 10.84 -8.87
C GLN A 216 8.65 10.60 -10.29
N ALA A 217 8.06 9.45 -10.59
CA ALA A 217 7.67 9.10 -11.95
C ALA A 217 6.73 10.12 -12.60
N TRP A 218 5.70 10.57 -11.88
CA TRP A 218 4.75 11.55 -12.40
C TRP A 218 5.41 12.91 -12.70
N GLU A 219 6.23 13.41 -11.78
CA GLU A 219 6.94 14.68 -11.93
C GLU A 219 7.97 14.61 -13.06
N MET A 220 8.75 13.52 -13.12
CA MET A 220 9.76 13.29 -14.16
C MET A 220 9.14 13.30 -15.56
N ILE A 221 8.00 12.63 -15.73
CA ILE A 221 7.34 12.52 -17.04
C ILE A 221 6.58 13.81 -17.38
N SER A 222 5.94 14.47 -16.42
CA SER A 222 5.23 15.73 -16.66
C SER A 222 6.17 16.88 -17.02
N THR A 223 7.31 16.99 -16.32
CA THR A 223 8.31 18.04 -16.55
C THR A 223 9.26 17.71 -17.71
N GLN A 224 9.29 16.46 -18.17
CA GLN A 224 10.25 15.96 -19.17
C GLN A 224 11.72 16.10 -18.70
N VAL A 225 11.95 16.23 -17.39
CA VAL A 225 13.28 16.30 -16.79
C VAL A 225 13.69 14.90 -16.34
N TYR A 226 14.30 14.16 -17.25
CA TYR A 226 14.72 12.79 -17.01
C TYR A 226 16.05 12.73 -16.26
N LYS A 227 15.96 12.84 -14.94
CA LYS A 227 17.12 12.74 -14.07
C LYS A 227 16.77 11.93 -12.85
N GLU A 228 17.66 11.03 -12.49
CA GLU A 228 17.47 10.26 -11.28
C GLU A 228 17.55 11.15 -10.02
N PRO A 229 16.60 11.00 -9.07
CA PRO A 229 16.69 11.67 -7.79
C PRO A 229 17.93 11.27 -7.02
N LYS A 230 18.59 12.26 -6.43
CA LYS A 230 19.63 11.99 -5.43
C LYS A 230 18.97 11.48 -4.16
N LEU A 231 19.43 10.34 -3.67
CA LEU A 231 19.02 9.87 -2.34
C LEU A 231 19.56 10.83 -1.29
N ASP A 232 18.67 11.39 -0.48
CA ASP A 232 19.05 12.29 0.62
C ASP A 232 19.93 11.54 1.64
N ALA A 233 21.12 12.08 1.91
CA ALA A 233 22.02 11.51 2.91
C ALA A 233 21.41 11.52 4.31
N GLN A 234 20.53 12.48 4.60
CA GLN A 234 19.86 12.57 5.90
C GLN A 234 18.80 11.49 6.10
N LEU A 235 18.19 10.98 5.02
CA LEU A 235 17.36 9.78 5.08
C LEU A 235 18.13 8.61 5.70
N VAL A 236 19.36 8.38 5.24
CA VAL A 236 20.19 7.26 5.69
C VAL A 236 20.82 7.52 7.06
N THR A 237 21.18 8.76 7.36
CA THR A 237 21.95 9.11 8.56
C THR A 237 21.12 9.59 9.75
N LYS A 238 19.85 9.97 9.54
CA LYS A 238 18.95 10.44 10.61
C LYS A 238 17.63 9.67 10.65
N PHE A 239 16.91 9.57 9.53
CA PHE A 239 15.63 8.88 9.50
C PHE A 239 15.76 7.38 9.76
N LEU A 240 16.63 6.67 9.02
CA LEU A 240 16.80 5.22 9.20
C LEU A 240 17.24 4.85 10.63
N PRO A 241 18.20 5.53 11.28
CA PRO A 241 18.50 5.29 12.69
C PRO A 241 17.30 5.51 13.61
N SER A 242 16.48 6.53 13.34
CA SER A 242 15.26 6.82 14.12
C SER A 242 14.23 5.70 13.97
N LEU A 243 14.01 5.22 12.73
CA LEU A 243 13.16 4.07 12.44
C LEU A 243 13.71 2.77 13.07
N MET A 244 15.01 2.55 13.00
CA MET A 244 15.67 1.39 13.63
C MET A 244 15.48 1.42 15.15
N SER A 245 15.58 2.59 15.78
CA SER A 245 15.31 2.76 17.21
C SER A 245 13.90 2.35 17.57
N LEU A 246 12.89 2.75 16.77
CA LEU A 246 11.51 2.32 16.95
C LEU A 246 11.38 0.79 16.86
N MET A 247 11.98 0.19 15.84
CA MET A 247 11.95 -1.27 15.65
C MET A 247 12.65 -2.03 16.79
N VAL A 248 13.69 -1.45 17.40
CA VAL A 248 14.35 -2.01 18.59
C VAL A 248 13.43 -1.90 19.81
N ASP A 249 12.78 -0.75 20.03
CA ASP A 249 11.80 -0.59 21.12
C ASP A 249 10.69 -1.65 21.01
N ASP A 250 10.19 -1.91 19.81
CA ASP A 250 9.16 -2.94 19.57
C ASP A 250 9.65 -4.34 19.92
N GLN A 251 10.88 -4.69 19.52
CA GLN A 251 11.49 -5.97 19.89
C GLN A 251 11.64 -6.12 21.40
N ILE A 252 12.06 -5.06 22.09
CA ILE A 252 12.20 -5.06 23.55
C ILE A 252 10.83 -5.22 24.21
N ARG A 253 9.81 -4.49 23.77
CA ARG A 253 8.43 -4.68 24.26
C ARG A 253 7.94 -6.11 24.05
N ALA A 254 8.20 -6.70 22.88
CA ALA A 254 7.81 -8.07 22.57
C ALA A 254 8.54 -9.12 23.44
N ILE A 255 9.79 -8.86 23.83
CA ILE A 255 10.55 -9.71 24.76
C ILE A 255 10.00 -9.53 26.19
N ASN A 256 9.83 -8.29 26.65
CA ASN A 256 9.33 -7.98 27.99
C ASN A 256 7.92 -8.53 28.24
N GLY A 257 7.08 -8.55 27.21
CA GLY A 257 5.74 -9.17 27.26
C GLY A 257 5.77 -10.68 27.54
N LYS A 258 6.89 -11.36 27.32
CA LYS A 258 7.09 -12.79 27.61
C LYS A 258 7.68 -13.06 29.00
N LEU A 259 8.16 -12.03 29.70
CA LEU A 259 8.73 -12.18 31.04
C LEU A 259 7.62 -12.42 32.09
N PRO A 260 7.93 -13.13 33.19
CA PRO A 260 7.09 -13.20 34.38
C PRO A 260 6.73 -11.81 34.92
N GLN A 261 5.63 -11.71 35.67
CA GLN A 261 5.07 -10.44 36.11
C GLN A 261 6.04 -9.62 36.98
N ASP A 262 6.74 -10.27 37.91
CA ASP A 262 7.71 -9.63 38.82
C ASP A 262 8.95 -9.09 38.07
N ASP A 263 9.41 -9.81 37.05
CA ASP A 263 10.54 -9.41 36.21
C ASP A 263 10.15 -8.28 35.24
N ARG A 264 8.88 -8.22 34.85
CA ARG A 264 8.34 -7.20 33.94
C ARG A 264 8.30 -5.82 34.61
N GLU A 265 7.88 -5.72 35.86
CA GLU A 265 7.83 -4.45 36.60
C GLU A 265 9.24 -3.86 36.81
N SER A 266 10.22 -4.72 37.05
CA SER A 266 11.64 -4.35 37.17
C SER A 266 12.26 -3.91 35.83
N ALA A 267 11.85 -4.54 34.71
CA ALA A 267 12.32 -4.17 33.37
C ALA A 267 11.73 -2.83 32.87
N ILE A 268 10.44 -2.58 33.13
CA ILE A 268 9.73 -1.35 32.69
C ILE A 268 10.27 -0.10 33.39
N THR A 269 10.68 -0.20 34.66
CA THR A 269 11.18 0.93 35.45
C THR A 269 12.56 1.43 35.02
N THR A 270 13.26 0.70 34.15
CA THR A 270 14.64 1.03 33.73
C THR A 270 14.70 1.75 32.38
N ILE A 271 13.82 1.45 31.42
CA ILE A 271 13.79 2.09 30.09
C ILE A 271 12.36 2.22 29.56
N GLU A 272 11.91 3.45 29.28
CA GLU A 272 10.59 3.71 28.69
C GLU A 272 10.57 3.44 27.18
N HIS A 273 10.23 2.20 26.79
CA HIS A 273 10.05 1.81 25.37
C HIS A 273 8.64 2.11 24.81
N PHE A 274 7.91 3.01 25.49
CA PHE A 274 6.52 3.40 25.19
C PHE A 274 6.37 4.88 24.83
N GLY A 275 7.47 5.65 24.79
CA GLY A 275 7.46 7.06 24.46
C GLY A 275 6.98 7.35 23.03
N PRO A 276 6.78 8.62 22.66
CA PRO A 276 6.40 9.00 21.29
C PRO A 276 7.46 8.60 20.25
N PRO A 277 7.15 8.62 18.94
CA PRO A 277 8.16 8.50 17.91
C PRO A 277 9.20 9.62 17.98
N PRO A 278 10.48 9.35 17.67
CA PRO A 278 11.51 10.38 17.61
C PRO A 278 11.13 11.54 16.68
N ASP A 279 11.46 12.78 17.06
CA ASP A 279 11.15 13.99 16.25
C ASP A 279 11.69 13.89 14.83
N ALA A 280 12.89 13.32 14.66
CA ALA A 280 13.47 13.09 13.34
C ALA A 280 12.60 12.16 12.49
N TYR A 281 12.05 11.09 13.06
CA TYR A 281 11.11 10.23 12.34
C TYR A 281 9.90 11.04 11.86
N GLN A 282 9.29 11.84 12.75
CA GLN A 282 8.11 12.63 12.42
C GLN A 282 8.39 13.71 11.37
N ALA A 283 9.53 14.40 11.43
CA ALA A 283 9.90 15.42 10.45
C ALA A 283 10.10 14.81 9.06
N TYR A 284 10.87 13.72 8.94
CA TYR A 284 11.17 13.14 7.62
C TYR A 284 9.96 12.51 6.93
N ILE A 285 9.00 11.93 7.67
CA ILE A 285 7.80 11.38 7.01
C ILE A 285 6.92 12.46 6.36
N GLN A 286 7.02 13.72 6.80
CA GLN A 286 6.28 14.86 6.24
C GLN A 286 6.97 15.47 5.01
N GLU A 287 8.29 15.33 4.91
CA GLU A 287 9.11 16.01 3.90
C GLU A 287 9.72 15.07 2.84
N ASN A 288 9.79 13.76 3.11
CA ASN A 288 10.51 12.81 2.27
C ASN A 288 9.68 11.57 1.95
N GLY A 289 9.37 11.36 0.66
CA GLY A 289 8.45 10.31 0.24
C GLY A 289 8.97 8.90 0.46
N VAL A 290 10.29 8.71 0.44
CA VAL A 290 10.88 7.41 0.80
C VAL A 290 10.68 7.13 2.28
N ALA A 291 10.87 8.14 3.15
CA ALA A 291 10.58 8.02 4.58
C ALA A 291 9.09 7.76 4.82
N SER A 292 8.19 8.48 4.15
CA SER A 292 6.74 8.28 4.26
C SER A 292 6.35 6.85 3.90
N VAL A 293 6.86 6.31 2.77
CA VAL A 293 6.57 4.94 2.36
C VAL A 293 7.14 3.94 3.37
N LEU A 294 8.38 4.11 3.84
CA LEU A 294 8.93 3.20 4.86
C LEU A 294 8.12 3.21 6.15
N ALA A 295 7.66 4.38 6.60
CA ALA A 295 6.78 4.54 7.77
C ALA A 295 5.42 3.85 7.57
N MET A 296 4.80 4.00 6.40
CA MET A 296 3.58 3.29 6.02
C MET A 296 3.78 1.77 6.13
N TYR A 297 4.83 1.23 5.52
CA TYR A 297 5.07 -0.23 5.51
C TYR A 297 5.53 -0.78 6.88
N TYR A 298 6.20 0.04 7.69
CA TYR A 298 6.52 -0.28 9.08
C TYR A 298 5.24 -0.36 9.93
N THR A 299 4.30 0.55 9.73
CA THR A 299 2.97 0.50 10.38
C THR A 299 2.21 -0.79 10.00
N LEU A 300 2.24 -1.18 8.72
CA LEU A 300 1.69 -2.47 8.28
C LEU A 300 2.41 -3.67 8.94
N GLN A 301 3.71 -3.58 9.17
CA GLN A 301 4.47 -4.62 9.85
C GLN A 301 4.02 -4.78 11.30
N ASN A 302 3.84 -3.68 12.05
CA ASN A 302 3.32 -3.71 13.43
C ASN A 302 1.91 -4.32 13.46
N ALA A 303 1.05 -3.94 12.52
CA ALA A 303 -0.29 -4.53 12.38
C ALA A 303 -0.24 -6.05 12.11
N ARG A 304 0.68 -6.52 11.27
CA ARG A 304 0.87 -7.97 10.98
C ARG A 304 1.42 -8.74 12.17
N GLN A 305 2.26 -8.11 12.98
CA GLN A 305 2.85 -8.70 14.18
C GLN A 305 1.91 -8.65 15.39
N LYS A 306 0.70 -8.10 15.24
CA LYS A 306 -0.26 -7.88 16.33
C LYS A 306 0.29 -6.98 17.44
N ASP A 307 1.25 -6.10 17.11
CA ASP A 307 1.76 -5.12 18.07
C ASP A 307 0.87 -3.88 18.05
N ARG A 308 -0.16 -3.90 18.91
CA ARG A 308 -1.06 -2.74 19.12
C ARG A 308 -0.29 -1.49 19.52
N HIS A 309 0.64 -1.59 20.45
CA HIS A 309 1.36 -0.43 20.96
C HIS A 309 2.24 0.19 19.89
N GLY A 310 2.99 -0.65 19.16
CA GLY A 310 3.79 -0.22 18.02
C GLY A 310 2.96 0.43 16.93
N LEU A 311 1.76 -0.10 16.64
CA LEU A 311 0.84 0.52 15.68
C LEU A 311 0.33 1.88 16.16
N MET A 312 -0.17 1.96 17.39
CA MET A 312 -0.71 3.20 17.95
C MET A 312 0.34 4.32 18.01
N ARG A 313 1.60 3.96 18.25
CA ARG A 313 2.72 4.89 18.32
C ARG A 313 2.95 5.64 17.00
N VAL A 314 2.70 5.01 15.84
CA VAL A 314 3.04 5.61 14.54
C VAL A 314 1.85 5.89 13.62
N LEU A 315 0.71 5.22 13.78
CA LEU A 315 -0.42 5.36 12.85
C LEU A 315 -0.94 6.79 12.73
N GLY A 316 -1.15 7.48 13.87
CA GLY A 316 -1.61 8.88 13.86
C GLY A 316 -0.64 9.82 13.14
N THR A 317 0.67 9.56 13.22
CA THR A 317 1.68 10.38 12.54
C THR A 317 1.63 10.27 11.01
N LEU A 318 1.07 9.17 10.48
CA LEU A 318 0.97 8.97 9.03
C LEU A 318 -0.01 9.93 8.35
N ALA A 319 -0.95 10.52 9.10
CA ALA A 319 -1.87 11.54 8.57
C ALA A 319 -1.12 12.75 7.98
N LEU A 320 0.10 13.00 8.44
CA LEU A 320 0.95 14.10 8.01
C LEU A 320 1.96 13.70 6.91
N CYS A 321 1.92 12.46 6.40
CA CYS A 321 2.87 12.01 5.39
C CYS A 321 2.89 12.92 4.16
N GLU A 322 4.08 13.15 3.60
CA GLU A 322 4.29 13.97 2.41
C GLU A 322 3.29 13.56 1.29
N ASN A 323 2.63 14.55 0.68
CA ASN A 323 1.62 14.39 -0.38
C ASN A 323 0.44 13.47 -0.02
N ASP A 324 0.08 13.39 1.27
CA ASP A 324 -1.03 12.56 1.76
C ASP A 324 -0.91 11.08 1.35
N ARG A 325 0.31 10.57 1.15
CA ARG A 325 0.54 9.21 0.61
C ARG A 325 -0.05 8.09 1.45
N ALA A 326 -0.19 8.32 2.76
CA ALA A 326 -0.84 7.38 3.66
C ALA A 326 -2.34 7.17 3.33
N PHE A 327 -2.94 8.00 2.47
CA PHE A 327 -4.30 7.83 1.99
C PHE A 327 -4.40 7.21 0.58
N GLU A 328 -3.30 6.65 0.05
CA GLU A 328 -3.32 5.89 -1.19
C GLU A 328 -4.03 4.53 -1.01
N ASP A 329 -4.85 4.16 -1.99
CA ASP A 329 -5.75 3.00 -1.89
C ASP A 329 -5.06 1.64 -1.63
N PRO A 330 -3.92 1.30 -2.29
CA PRO A 330 -3.26 0.02 -2.02
C PRO A 330 -2.78 -0.12 -0.58
N PHE A 331 -2.34 0.98 0.03
CA PHE A 331 -1.93 1.02 1.43
C PHE A 331 -3.15 0.91 2.35
N LEU A 332 -4.18 1.74 2.15
CA LEU A 332 -5.39 1.71 2.98
C LEU A 332 -6.08 0.34 2.95
N ASN A 333 -6.18 -0.29 1.77
CA ASN A 333 -6.70 -1.64 1.63
C ASN A 333 -5.89 -2.66 2.46
N SER A 334 -4.55 -2.57 2.42
CA SER A 334 -3.67 -3.43 3.19
C SER A 334 -3.77 -3.18 4.69
N LEU A 335 -3.91 -1.91 5.10
CA LEU A 335 -4.09 -1.52 6.50
C LEU A 335 -5.40 -2.07 7.05
N ILE A 336 -6.52 -1.90 6.33
CA ILE A 336 -7.82 -2.46 6.71
C ILE A 336 -7.75 -3.96 6.85
N CYS A 337 -7.16 -4.66 5.88
CA CYS A 337 -7.00 -6.10 5.95
C CYS A 337 -6.23 -6.52 7.22
N CYS A 338 -5.15 -5.81 7.57
CA CYS A 338 -4.39 -6.08 8.79
C CYS A 338 -5.18 -5.75 10.07
N LEU A 339 -5.89 -4.61 10.12
CA LEU A 339 -6.70 -4.22 11.27
C LEU A 339 -7.82 -5.23 11.53
N VAL A 340 -8.54 -5.65 10.49
CA VAL A 340 -9.64 -6.63 10.60
C VAL A 340 -9.13 -8.04 10.90
N THR A 341 -8.00 -8.46 10.33
CA THR A 341 -7.52 -9.83 10.48
C THR A 341 -6.72 -10.05 11.77
N ASN A 342 -5.96 -9.03 12.21
CA ASN A 342 -4.97 -9.18 13.28
C ASN A 342 -5.31 -8.41 14.55
N LEU A 343 -6.11 -7.34 14.48
CA LEU A 343 -6.33 -6.40 15.59
C LEU A 343 -7.82 -6.08 15.82
N ILE A 344 -8.74 -6.92 15.35
CA ILE A 344 -10.19 -6.66 15.44
C ILE A 344 -10.68 -6.51 16.88
N ASP A 345 -10.11 -7.26 17.82
CA ASP A 345 -10.50 -7.21 19.24
C ASP A 345 -10.06 -5.92 19.92
N GLU A 346 -9.01 -5.25 19.41
CA GLU A 346 -8.51 -3.98 19.94
C GLU A 346 -9.47 -2.81 19.70
N PHE A 347 -10.43 -2.94 18.78
CA PHE A 347 -11.49 -1.93 18.56
C PHE A 347 -12.47 -1.81 19.74
N SER A 348 -12.38 -2.68 20.75
CA SER A 348 -13.08 -2.50 22.02
C SER A 348 -12.44 -1.43 22.91
N ALA A 349 -11.17 -1.10 22.68
CA ALA A 349 -10.42 -0.12 23.46
C ALA A 349 -10.56 1.29 22.87
N GLU A 350 -10.84 2.27 23.72
CA GLU A 350 -11.15 3.64 23.31
C GLU A 350 -9.92 4.40 22.75
N ASP A 351 -8.76 4.20 23.35
CA ASP A 351 -7.48 4.75 22.90
C ASP A 351 -7.11 4.23 21.50
N PHE A 352 -7.30 2.93 21.24
CA PHE A 352 -7.07 2.34 19.92
C PHE A 352 -8.01 2.94 18.88
N CYS A 353 -9.29 3.10 19.20
CA CYS A 353 -10.26 3.75 18.32
C CYS A 353 -9.89 5.20 18.02
N THR A 354 -9.40 5.94 19.02
CA THR A 354 -8.98 7.34 18.86
C THR A 354 -7.85 7.45 17.86
N VAL A 355 -6.82 6.61 17.96
CA VAL A 355 -5.70 6.64 17.00
C VAL A 355 -6.15 6.23 15.59
N VAL A 356 -6.93 5.15 15.47
CA VAL A 356 -7.36 4.64 14.16
C VAL A 356 -8.30 5.62 13.46
N PHE A 357 -9.34 6.10 14.15
CA PHE A 357 -10.35 6.96 13.55
C PHE A 357 -9.94 8.43 13.62
N ASP A 358 -9.77 8.99 14.82
CA ASP A 358 -9.66 10.43 15.00
C ASP A 358 -8.32 10.98 14.50
N GLU A 359 -7.22 10.31 14.84
CA GLU A 359 -5.87 10.76 14.46
C GLU A 359 -5.47 10.38 13.03
N PHE A 360 -6.07 9.32 12.46
CA PHE A 360 -5.73 8.85 11.11
C PHE A 360 -6.88 8.98 10.12
N PHE A 361 -7.87 8.08 10.12
CA PHE A 361 -8.87 8.00 9.04
C PHE A 361 -9.71 9.28 8.87
N LEU A 362 -10.17 9.89 9.97
CA LEU A 362 -11.05 11.06 9.91
C LEU A 362 -10.32 12.33 9.42
N THR A 363 -8.99 12.37 9.50
CA THR A 363 -8.18 13.46 8.95
C THR A 363 -8.19 13.47 7.41
N GLY A 364 -8.46 12.32 6.77
CA GLY A 364 -8.48 12.15 5.31
C GLY A 364 -9.87 12.21 4.65
N LEU A 365 -10.93 12.61 5.37
CA LEU A 365 -12.32 12.53 4.88
C LEU A 365 -12.62 13.35 3.63
N THR A 366 -11.78 14.32 3.29
CA THR A 366 -11.90 15.09 2.04
C THR A 366 -11.78 14.23 0.78
N LYS A 367 -11.25 13.00 0.90
CA LYS A 367 -11.11 12.04 -0.19
C LYS A 367 -12.23 11.00 -0.16
N GLU A 368 -12.97 10.89 -1.26
CA GLU A 368 -14.02 9.87 -1.43
C GLU A 368 -13.51 8.45 -1.14
N SER A 369 -12.30 8.11 -1.60
CA SER A 369 -11.71 6.79 -1.42
C SER A 369 -11.48 6.44 0.05
N VAL A 370 -11.07 7.41 0.88
CA VAL A 370 -10.89 7.23 2.33
C VAL A 370 -12.23 6.89 2.98
N VAL A 371 -13.32 7.57 2.59
CA VAL A 371 -14.66 7.26 3.09
C VAL A 371 -15.07 5.83 2.74
N ARG A 372 -14.81 5.38 1.49
CA ARG A 372 -15.07 3.98 1.09
C ARG A 372 -14.30 2.97 1.94
N HIS A 373 -13.03 3.27 2.23
CA HIS A 373 -12.18 2.47 3.10
C HIS A 373 -12.68 2.43 4.56
N ILE A 374 -13.12 3.56 5.12
CA ILE A 374 -13.72 3.59 6.47
C ILE A 374 -14.99 2.73 6.51
N LEU A 375 -15.87 2.84 5.51
CA LEU A 375 -17.08 2.00 5.42
C LEU A 375 -16.73 0.52 5.30
N LYS A 376 -15.70 0.19 4.52
CA LYS A 376 -15.18 -1.17 4.44
C LYS A 376 -14.71 -1.67 5.81
N LEU A 377 -13.94 -0.88 6.56
CA LEU A 377 -13.50 -1.24 7.92
C LEU A 377 -14.71 -1.43 8.84
N PHE A 378 -15.65 -0.49 8.82
CA PHE A 378 -16.87 -0.49 9.63
C PHE A 378 -17.69 -1.76 9.47
N ASN A 379 -17.80 -2.27 8.24
CA ASN A 379 -18.53 -3.50 7.95
C ASN A 379 -18.06 -4.72 8.77
N TYR A 380 -16.82 -4.71 9.28
CA TYR A 380 -16.26 -5.79 10.07
C TYR A 380 -16.12 -5.46 11.56
N VAL A 381 -15.76 -4.22 11.90
CA VAL A 381 -15.43 -3.86 13.29
C VAL A 381 -16.63 -3.39 14.10
N TYR A 382 -17.80 -3.15 13.47
CA TYR A 382 -18.94 -2.54 14.14
C TYR A 382 -19.42 -3.29 15.39
N THR A 383 -19.25 -4.63 15.44
CA THR A 383 -19.66 -5.45 16.59
C THR A 383 -18.72 -5.32 17.80
N LYS A 384 -17.52 -4.77 17.60
CA LYS A 384 -16.50 -4.58 18.64
C LYS A 384 -16.42 -3.14 19.13
N LEU A 385 -16.96 -2.21 18.37
CA LEU A 385 -16.90 -0.79 18.66
C LEU A 385 -17.85 -0.39 19.81
N PRO A 386 -17.41 0.51 20.71
CA PRO A 386 -18.31 1.14 21.68
C PRO A 386 -19.46 1.89 20.97
N PRO A 387 -20.69 1.90 21.52
CA PRO A 387 -21.84 2.58 20.89
C PRO A 387 -21.61 4.06 20.56
N SER A 388 -20.93 4.78 21.47
CA SER A 388 -20.57 6.19 21.25
C SER A 388 -19.65 6.39 20.04
N ARG A 389 -18.73 5.43 19.79
CA ARG A 389 -17.81 5.47 18.64
C ARG A 389 -18.53 5.13 17.34
N LEU A 390 -19.46 4.17 17.36
CA LEU A 390 -20.33 3.88 16.22
C LEU A 390 -21.11 5.13 15.78
N ASP A 391 -21.79 5.78 16.72
CA ASP A 391 -22.58 6.98 16.44
C ASP A 391 -21.71 8.16 15.97
N GLY A 392 -20.56 8.36 16.63
CA GLY A 392 -19.62 9.43 16.31
C GLY A 392 -19.10 9.34 14.87
N VAL A 393 -18.60 8.17 14.47
CA VAL A 393 -18.08 7.97 13.11
C VAL A 393 -19.20 8.01 12.08
N MET A 394 -20.35 7.38 12.32
CA MET A 394 -21.48 7.45 11.38
C MET A 394 -21.95 8.89 11.14
N LYS A 395 -21.98 9.71 12.19
CA LYS A 395 -22.27 11.14 12.09
C LYS A 395 -21.22 11.88 11.27
N ALA A 396 -19.93 11.55 11.43
CA ALA A 396 -18.85 12.15 10.65
C ALA A 396 -18.92 11.79 9.16
N LEU A 397 -19.37 10.57 8.82
CA LEU A 397 -19.48 10.10 7.43
C LEU A 397 -20.75 10.60 6.70
N GLN A 398 -21.80 10.97 7.45
CA GLN A 398 -23.10 11.36 6.91
C GLN A 398 -23.06 12.47 5.84
N PRO A 399 -22.28 13.58 5.99
CA PRO A 399 -22.19 14.62 4.96
C PRO A 399 -21.57 14.11 3.66
N PHE A 400 -20.57 13.23 3.76
CA PHE A 400 -19.88 12.67 2.60
C PHE A 400 -20.74 11.64 1.86
N ALA A 401 -21.51 10.84 2.59
CA ALA A 401 -22.50 9.95 1.98
C ALA A 401 -23.58 10.75 1.21
N GLN A 402 -23.96 11.95 1.67
CA GLN A 402 -24.90 12.81 0.94
C GLN A 402 -24.25 13.43 -0.31
N HIS A 403 -22.96 13.76 -0.24
CA HIS A 403 -22.23 14.37 -1.34
C HIS A 403 -21.86 13.39 -2.47
N TYR A 404 -21.47 12.16 -2.12
CA TYR A 404 -21.02 11.14 -3.07
C TYR A 404 -22.09 10.08 -3.29
N GLU A 405 -22.79 10.14 -4.44
CA GLU A 405 -23.85 9.19 -4.80
C GLU A 405 -23.36 7.73 -4.80
N SER A 406 -22.11 7.51 -5.22
CA SER A 406 -21.43 6.21 -5.25
C SER A 406 -21.32 5.53 -3.89
N ILE A 407 -21.28 6.31 -2.80
CA ILE A 407 -21.10 5.81 -1.43
C ILE A 407 -22.43 5.47 -0.75
N GLN A 408 -23.53 6.10 -1.17
CA GLN A 408 -24.83 5.95 -0.53
C GLN A 408 -25.29 4.49 -0.33
N PRO A 409 -25.13 3.58 -1.31
CA PRO A 409 -25.55 2.19 -1.14
C PRO A 409 -24.83 1.51 0.04
N ALA A 410 -23.50 1.64 0.11
CA ALA A 410 -22.68 1.04 1.17
C ALA A 410 -23.00 1.66 2.55
N PHE A 411 -23.20 2.98 2.60
CA PHE A 411 -23.58 3.68 3.83
C PHE A 411 -24.96 3.23 4.35
N GLN A 412 -25.95 3.09 3.46
CA GLN A 412 -27.28 2.60 3.82
C GLN A 412 -27.26 1.13 4.28
N GLU A 413 -26.41 0.29 3.67
CA GLU A 413 -26.21 -1.09 4.09
C GLU A 413 -25.67 -1.16 5.53
N ILE A 414 -24.65 -0.36 5.86
CA ILE A 414 -24.12 -0.26 7.22
C ILE A 414 -25.17 0.25 8.20
N GLN A 415 -25.96 1.27 7.84
CA GLN A 415 -27.07 1.72 8.69
C GLN A 415 -28.09 0.62 8.98
N LYS A 416 -28.38 -0.25 8.01
CA LYS A 416 -29.27 -1.40 8.22
C LYS A 416 -28.63 -2.43 9.14
N LEU A 417 -27.33 -2.72 8.97
CA LEU A 417 -26.58 -3.63 9.84
C LEU A 417 -26.60 -3.15 11.29
N LEU A 418 -26.36 -1.86 11.52
CA LEU A 418 -26.38 -1.25 12.86
C LEU A 418 -27.77 -1.31 13.51
N LYS A 419 -28.85 -1.08 12.75
CA LYS A 419 -30.22 -1.19 13.28
C LYS A 419 -30.59 -2.62 13.70
N ASN A 420 -30.05 -3.62 13.01
CA ASN A 420 -30.28 -5.03 13.32
C ASN A 420 -29.35 -5.54 14.43
N HIS A 421 -28.28 -4.81 14.74
CA HIS A 421 -27.37 -5.12 15.82
C HIS A 421 -27.98 -4.66 17.15
N GLN A 422 -28.59 -5.59 17.89
CA GLN A 422 -28.93 -5.33 19.29
C GLN A 422 -27.63 -5.21 20.09
N PRO A 423 -27.37 -4.08 20.77
CA PRO A 423 -26.19 -3.99 21.64
C PRO A 423 -26.32 -5.08 22.70
N VAL A 424 -25.31 -5.94 22.82
CA VAL A 424 -25.21 -6.85 23.96
C VAL A 424 -25.10 -5.96 25.18
N CYS A 425 -26.20 -5.83 25.92
CA CYS A 425 -26.21 -5.15 27.19
C CYS A 425 -25.19 -5.89 28.07
N THR A 426 -24.05 -5.25 28.33
CA THR A 426 -23.16 -5.65 29.43
C THR A 426 -24.03 -5.73 30.65
N GLN A 427 -24.30 -6.96 31.11
CA GLN A 427 -24.96 -7.17 32.38
C GLN A 427 -24.19 -6.35 33.40
N LYS A 428 -24.86 -5.38 34.03
CA LYS A 428 -24.34 -4.76 35.26
C LYS A 428 -23.88 -5.91 36.15
N PRO A 429 -22.71 -5.83 36.80
CA PRO A 429 -22.36 -6.80 37.82
C PRO A 429 -23.56 -6.93 38.76
N MET A 430 -24.08 -8.14 38.93
CA MET A 430 -25.05 -8.41 39.98
C MET A 430 -24.42 -7.86 41.27
N GLU A 431 -25.06 -6.87 41.89
CA GLU A 431 -24.81 -6.57 43.28
C GLU A 431 -25.10 -7.88 44.03
N VAL A 432 -24.04 -8.58 44.40
CA VAL A 432 -24.12 -9.68 45.35
C VAL A 432 -24.37 -8.99 46.69
N ASP A 433 -25.63 -8.85 47.06
CA ASP A 433 -26.04 -8.56 48.43
C ASP A 433 -25.36 -9.59 49.34
N SER A 434 -24.25 -9.20 49.96
CA SER A 434 -23.54 -9.99 50.95
C SER A 434 -24.16 -9.68 52.32
N PRO A 435 -24.83 -10.64 52.97
CA PRO A 435 -25.51 -10.40 54.24
C PRO A 435 -24.53 -10.60 55.40
N LEU A 436 -23.46 -9.81 55.47
CA LEU A 436 -22.52 -9.84 56.59
C LEU A 436 -21.86 -8.47 56.75
N LEU A 437 -22.55 -7.52 57.37
CA LEU A 437 -21.95 -6.36 58.06
C LEU A 437 -23.03 -5.65 58.90
N SER A 438 -23.39 -6.27 60.02
CA SER A 438 -24.08 -5.59 61.12
C SER A 438 -23.57 -6.13 62.45
N VAL A 439 -22.29 -5.89 62.73
CA VAL A 439 -21.77 -5.98 64.10
C VAL A 439 -21.66 -4.54 64.61
N PRO A 440 -22.46 -4.12 65.61
CA PRO A 440 -22.32 -2.79 66.20
C PRO A 440 -21.06 -2.75 67.07
N THR A 441 -20.26 -1.72 66.86
CA THR A 441 -19.14 -1.33 67.73
C THR A 441 -19.66 -1.04 69.15
N PRO A 442 -19.05 -1.56 70.23
CA PRO A 442 -19.39 -1.11 71.57
C PRO A 442 -18.85 0.31 71.80
N ALA A 443 -19.69 1.19 72.34
CA ALA A 443 -19.28 2.53 72.77
C ALA A 443 -18.38 2.46 74.02
N PRO A 444 -17.44 3.40 74.20
CA PRO A 444 -16.58 3.42 75.37
C PRO A 444 -17.30 4.05 76.56
N VAL A 445 -17.40 3.29 77.66
CA VAL A 445 -17.04 3.55 79.08
C VAL A 445 -17.78 2.53 79.93
#